data_AF-A0A973NPW9-F1
#
_entry.id   AF-A0A973NPW9-F1
#
_cell.length_a   1.000
_cell.length_b   1.000
_cell.length_c   1.000
_cell.angle_alpha   90.00
_cell.angle_beta   90.00
_cell.angle_gamma   90.00
#
_symmetry.space_group_name_H-M   'P 1'
#
loop_
_entity.id
_entity.type
_entity.pdbx_description
1 polymer ?
#
loop_
_entity_poly.entity_id
_entity_poly.type
_entity_poly.pdbx_seq_one_letter_code
_entity_poly.pdbx_strand_id
1 'polypeptide(L)' 'MTDKLDLVLERTIDAPIALVWKAYTNPEHLKRWFAPRPYEITECELDLRPGGVFRIRMVGPDGFDTG' A
#
# COMPACT_ATOMS: atom_id res chain seq x y z
N MET A 1 -11.09 -0.13 22.33
CA MET A 1 -10.66 1.24 22.70
C MET A 1 -9.52 1.58 21.78
N THR A 2 -9.59 2.70 21.07
CA THR A 2 -8.49 3.20 20.25
C THR A 2 -7.65 4.12 21.13
N ASP A 3 -6.35 3.89 21.18
CA ASP A 3 -5.43 4.76 21.92
C ASP A 3 -5.35 6.14 21.26
N LYS A 4 -4.89 7.17 21.99
CA LYS A 4 -4.90 8.57 21.52
C LYS A 4 -4.11 8.79 20.21
N LEU A 5 -3.16 7.92 19.89
CA LEU A 5 -2.31 8.01 18.70
C LEU A 5 -2.74 7.06 17.58
N ASP A 6 -3.82 6.31 17.77
CA ASP A 6 -4.32 5.39 16.77
C ASP A 6 -5.19 6.13 15.74
N LEU A 7 -4.99 5.81 14.47
CA LEU A 7 -5.86 6.22 13.37
C LEU A 7 -6.49 4.99 12.74
N VAL A 8 -7.83 4.97 12.66
CA VAL A 8 -8.59 3.87 12.07
C VAL A 8 -9.23 4.32 10.76
N LEU A 9 -9.06 3.50 9.71
CA LEU A 9 -9.69 3.66 8.41
C LEU A 9 -10.59 2.45 8.13
N GLU A 10 -11.89 2.69 7.98
CA GLU A 10 -12.87 1.66 7.62
C GLU A 10 -13.48 1.94 6.25
N ARG A 11 -13.52 0.92 5.39
CA ARG A 11 -14.14 0.96 4.07
C ARG A 11 -14.77 -0.39 3.73
N THR A 12 -15.99 -0.35 3.21
CA THR A 12 -16.64 -1.50 2.59
C THR A 12 -16.28 -1.54 1.12
N ILE A 13 -15.72 -2.67 0.66
CA ILE A 13 -15.35 -2.89 -0.74
C ILE A 13 -16.23 -4.01 -1.29
N ASP A 14 -16.97 -3.73 -2.37
CA ASP A 14 -17.79 -4.70 -3.06
C ASP A 14 -16.93 -5.59 -3.98
N ALA A 15 -16.15 -6.48 -3.37
CA ALA A 15 -15.30 -7.43 -4.07
C ALA A 15 -15.09 -8.71 -3.24
N PRO A 16 -14.84 -9.86 -3.88
CA PRO A 16 -14.42 -11.07 -3.18
C PRO A 16 -13.18 -10.84 -2.31
N ILE A 17 -13.18 -11.37 -1.09
CA ILE A 17 -12.07 -11.21 -0.12
C ILE A 17 -10.72 -11.65 -0.68
N ALA A 18 -10.70 -12.70 -1.50
CA ALA A 18 -9.48 -13.19 -2.13
C ALA A 18 -8.84 -12.15 -3.08
N LEU A 19 -9.67 -11.34 -3.76
CA LEU A 19 -9.17 -10.27 -4.63
C LEU A 19 -8.67 -9.08 -3.83
N VAL A 20 -9.38 -8.71 -2.75
CA VAL A 20 -8.91 -7.67 -1.82
C VAL A 20 -7.55 -8.08 -1.24
N TRP A 21 -7.43 -9.31 -0.74
CA TRP A 21 -6.16 -9.82 -0.23
C TRP A 21 -5.05 -9.76 -1.29
N LYS A 22 -5.34 -10.21 -2.52
CA LYS A 22 -4.38 -10.17 -3.64
C LYS A 22 -3.94 -8.74 -3.99
N ALA A 23 -4.82 -7.74 -3.83
CA ALA A 23 -4.48 -6.34 -4.06
C ALA A 23 -3.46 -5.78 -3.05
N TYR A 24 -3.41 -6.33 -1.83
CA TYR A 24 -2.43 -5.96 -0.80
C TYR A 24 -1.19 -6.84 -0.78
N THR A 25 -1.24 -8.04 -1.35
CA THR A 25 -0.18 -9.05 -1.22
C THR A 25 0.60 -9.33 -2.51
N ASN A 26 0.23 -8.66 -3.60
CA ASN A 26 0.97 -8.72 -4.85
C ASN A 26 1.60 -7.35 -5.16
N PRO A 27 2.95 -7.26 -5.29
CA PRO A 27 3.64 -6.01 -5.61
C PRO A 27 3.11 -5.29 -6.85
N GLU A 28 2.78 -6.03 -7.91
CA GLU A 28 2.29 -5.46 -9.17
C GLU A 28 0.87 -4.91 -9.05
N HIS A 29 0.10 -5.38 -8.07
CA HIS A 29 -1.19 -4.77 -7.75
C HIS A 29 -1.03 -3.56 -6.85
N LEU A 30 -0.20 -3.63 -5.80
CA LEU A 30 0.07 -2.50 -4.90
C LEU A 30 0.48 -1.26 -5.68
N LYS A 31 1.37 -1.41 -6.67
CA LYS A 31 1.86 -0.31 -7.53
C LYS A 31 0.74 0.50 -8.19
N ARG A 32 -0.43 -0.11 -8.40
CA ARG A 32 -1.54 0.51 -9.16
C ARG A 32 -2.48 1.35 -8.31
N TRP A 33 -2.49 1.17 -6.98
CA TRP A 33 -3.55 1.76 -6.16
C TRP A 33 -3.11 2.29 -4.79
N PHE A 34 -1.96 1.85 -4.27
CA PHE A 34 -1.59 2.13 -2.89
C PHE A 34 -1.03 3.55 -2.67
N ALA A 35 -0.50 4.20 -3.71
CA ALA A 35 -0.10 5.60 -3.64
C ALA A 35 -1.29 6.53 -3.92
N PRO A 36 -1.42 7.64 -3.17
CA PRO A 36 -2.40 8.66 -3.50
C PRO A 36 -1.97 9.40 -4.77
N ARG A 37 -2.87 9.54 -5.75
CA ARG A 37 -2.61 10.39 -6.91
C ARG A 37 -2.26 11.82 -6.46
N PRO A 38 -1.31 12.52 -7.11
CA PRO A 38 -0.60 12.15 -8.34
C PRO A 38 0.68 11.31 -8.15
N TYR A 39 0.95 10.79 -6.95
CA TYR A 39 2.12 9.95 -6.72
C TYR A 39 1.97 8.59 -7.40
N GLU A 40 3.08 8.05 -7.89
CA GLU A 40 3.17 6.72 -8.47
C GLU A 40 4.15 5.86 -7.69
N ILE A 41 3.92 4.55 -7.65
CA ILE A 41 4.87 3.61 -7.04
C ILE A 41 5.78 3.06 -8.13
N THR A 42 7.06 3.45 -8.09
CA THR A 42 8.05 2.98 -9.06
C THR A 42 8.70 1.66 -8.62
N GLU A 43 8.80 1.42 -7.32
CA GLU A 43 9.40 0.21 -6.74
C GLU A 43 8.53 -0.33 -5.62
N CYS A 44 8.37 -1.66 -5.58
CA CYS A 44 7.67 -2.36 -4.52
C CYS A 44 8.38 -3.69 -4.25
N GLU A 45 8.90 -3.83 -3.04
CA GLU A 45 9.52 -5.05 -2.53
C GLU A 45 8.67 -5.57 -1.38
N LEU A 46 8.24 -6.82 -1.49
CA LEU A 46 7.33 -7.43 -0.53
C LEU A 46 7.75 -8.88 -0.24
N ASP A 47 8.16 -9.13 0.99
CA ASP A 47 8.38 -10.46 1.55
C ASP A 47 7.29 -10.73 2.59
N LEU A 48 6.22 -11.43 2.17
CA LEU A 48 4.99 -11.58 2.93
C LEU A 48 5.11 -12.68 4.00
N ARG A 49 5.88 -12.40 5.04
CA ARG A 49 6.03 -13.21 6.25
C ARG A 49 6.36 -12.32 7.45
N PRO A 50 6.13 -12.76 8.70
CA PRO A 50 6.60 -12.04 9.87
C PRO A 50 8.11 -11.73 9.80
N GLY A 51 8.46 -10.46 10.02
CA GLY A 51 9.83 -9.97 9.88
C GLY A 51 10.34 -9.82 8.45
N GLY A 52 9.51 -10.04 7.44
CA GLY A 52 9.81 -9.76 6.03
C GLY A 52 9.73 -8.26 5.70
N VAL A 53 10.37 -7.87 4.60
CA VAL A 53 10.40 -6.49 4.14
C VAL A 53 9.09 -6.08 3.46
N PHE A 54 8.65 -4.85 3.72
CA PHE A 54 7.63 -4.15 2.94
C PHE A 54 8.22 -2.78 2.60
N ARG A 55 8.73 -2.62 1.38
CA ARG A 55 9.33 -1.35 0.90
C ARG A 55 8.57 -0.87 -0.33
N ILE A 56 8.15 0.38 -0.30
CA ILE A 56 7.46 1.07 -1.40
C ILE A 56 8.17 2.39 -1.64
N ARG A 57 8.58 2.64 -2.89
CA ARG A 57 9.07 3.95 -3.33
C ARG A 57 7.97 4.66 -4.09
N MET A 58 7.46 5.75 -3.52
CA MET A 58 6.50 6.64 -4.17
C MET A 58 7.24 7.84 -4.76
N VAL A 59 6.90 8.22 -5.99
CA VAL A 59 7.49 9.38 -6.69
C VAL A 59 6.37 10.35 -7.06
N GLY A 60 6.56 11.62 -6.68
CA GLY A 60 5.65 12.72 -6.97
C GLY A 60 5.99 13.45 -8.28
N PRO A 61 5.05 14.26 -8.80
CA PRO A 61 5.24 14.99 -10.06
C PRO A 61 6.32 16.09 -9.98
N ASP A 62 6.67 16.54 -8.79
CA ASP A 62 7.73 17.49 -8.50
C ASP A 62 9.12 16.84 -8.34
N GLY A 63 9.19 15.51 -8.51
CA GLY A 63 10.40 14.73 -8.32
C GLY A 63 10.70 14.38 -6.86
N PHE A 64 9.84 14.73 -5.90
CA PHE A 64 9.96 14.22 -4.54
C PHE A 64 9.78 12.71 -4.54
N ASP A 65 10.60 11.98 -3.79
CA ASP A 65 10.44 10.54 -3.60
C ASP A 65 10.70 10.10 -2.16
N THR A 66 10.14 8.95 -1.80
CA THR A 66 10.15 8.43 -0.42
C THR A 66 11.39 7.59 -0.05
N GLY A 67 12.35 7.38 -0.97
CA GLY A 67 13.55 6.55 -0.76
C GLY A 67 13.29 5.05 -0.81
#